data_AF-I3STA4-F1
#
_entry.id   AF-I3STA4-F1
#
_cell.length_a   1.000
_cell.length_b   1.000
_cell.length_c   1.000
_cell.angle_alpha   90.00
_cell.angle_beta   90.00
_cell.angle_gamma   90.00
#
_symmetry.space_group_name_H-M   'P 1'
#
loop_
_entity.id
_entity.type
_entity.pdbx_description
1 polymer ?
#
loop_
_entity_poly.entity_id
_entity_poly.type
_entity_poly.pdbx_seq_one_letter_code
_entity_poly.pdbx_strand_id
1 'polypeptide(L)' 'MPFGSGIHACPGNELAKMEILVLLHHLTTKYRWSVEGTKNGIQYGPFALPQNGLPITLYPKK' A
#
# COMPACT_ATOMS: atom_id res chain seq x y z
N MET A 1 -9.59 12.94 0.00
CA MET A 1 -8.74 12.96 1.20
C MET A 1 -8.82 11.58 1.85
N PRO A 2 -7.75 10.76 1.87
CA PRO A 2 -7.84 9.31 2.16
C PRO A 2 -8.21 8.97 3.61
N PHE A 3 -8.02 9.92 4.54
CA PHE A 3 -8.29 9.73 5.97
C PHE A 3 -9.33 10.73 6.51
N GLY A 4 -10.18 11.27 5.64
CA GLY A 4 -11.17 12.30 6.02
C GLY A 4 -10.53 13.64 6.42
N SER A 5 -11.33 14.52 7.02
CA SER A 5 -10.91 15.85 7.49
C SER A 5 -11.74 16.31 8.69
N GLY A 6 -11.25 17.32 9.41
CA GLY A 6 -11.94 17.92 10.55
C GLY A 6 -12.10 16.95 11.73
N ILE A 7 -13.19 17.12 12.49
CA ILE A 7 -13.47 16.32 13.70
C ILE A 7 -13.73 14.83 13.42
N HIS A 8 -13.98 14.48 12.15
CA HIS A 8 -14.22 13.10 11.71
C HIS A 8 -13.03 12.52 10.93
N ALA A 9 -11.86 13.16 11.00
CA ALA A 9 -10.63 12.59 10.46
C ALA A 9 -10.29 11.28 11.19
N CYS A 10 -9.68 10.35 10.47
CA CYS A 10 -9.24 9.08 11.05
C CYS A 10 -8.25 9.36 12.20
N PRO A 11 -8.53 8.89 13.43
CA PRO A 11 -7.61 9.09 14.55
C PRO A 11 -6.26 8.39 14.33
N GLY A 12 -6.22 7.37 13.48
CA GLY A 12 -5.01 6.65 13.08
C GLY A 12 -4.24 7.26 11.90
N ASN A 13 -4.61 8.45 11.41
CA ASN A 13 -4.01 9.04 10.20
C ASN A 13 -2.48 9.17 10.26
N GLU A 14 -1.95 9.72 11.36
CA GLU A 14 -0.50 9.93 11.51
C GLU A 14 0.25 8.61 11.67
N LEU A 15 -0.34 7.64 12.38
CA LEU A 15 0.22 6.29 12.48
C LEU A 15 0.26 5.59 11.12
N ALA A 16 -0.86 5.61 10.38
CA ALA A 16 -0.94 5.00 9.06
C ALA A 16 0.06 5.60 8.08
N LYS A 17 0.24 6.93 8.09
CA LYS A 17 1.28 7.60 7.29
C LYS A 17 2.68 7.13 7.67
N MET A 18 2.98 7.04 8.96
CA MET A 18 4.28 6.59 9.44
C MET A 18 4.56 5.14 8.99
N GLU A 19 3.61 4.23 9.18
CA GLU A 19 3.76 2.82 8.78
C GLU A 19 3.97 2.68 7.27
N ILE A 20 3.19 3.40 6.45
CA ILE A 20 3.35 3.41 5.00
C ILE A 20 4.74 3.93 4.61
N LEU A 21 5.22 5.00 5.25
CA LEU A 21 6.55 5.56 4.97
C LEU A 21 7.67 4.58 5.33
N VAL A 22 7.58 3.92 6.50
CA VAL A 22 8.56 2.92 6.93
C VAL A 22 8.55 1.71 5.98
N LEU A 23 7.37 1.23 5.60
CA LEU A 23 7.22 0.15 4.62
C LEU A 23 7.86 0.52 3.28
N LEU A 24 7.53 1.70 2.73
CA LEU A 24 8.07 2.18 1.46
C LEU A 24 9.58 2.39 1.53
N HIS A 25 10.10 2.94 2.63
CA HIS A 25 11.52 3.11 2.84
C HIS A 25 12.24 1.76 2.75
N HIS A 26 11.78 0.74 3.47
CA HIS A 26 12.41 -0.58 3.42
C HIS A 26 12.21 -1.29 2.08
N LEU A 27 11.00 -1.25 1.53
CA LEU A 27 10.67 -1.86 0.24
C LEU A 27 11.55 -1.29 -0.89
N THR A 28 11.77 0.04 -0.89
CA THR A 28 12.53 0.71 -1.96
C THR A 28 14.04 0.74 -1.73
N THR A 29 14.53 0.73 -0.49
CA THR A 29 15.98 0.76 -0.21
C THR A 29 16.59 -0.64 -0.16
N LYS A 30 15.87 -1.63 0.38
CA LYS A 30 16.39 -2.98 0.63
C LYS A 30 15.97 -4.01 -0.41
N TYR A 31 14.97 -3.72 -1.25
CA TYR A 31 14.46 -4.68 -2.23
C TYR A 31 14.30 -4.09 -3.64
N ARG A 32 14.41 -4.96 -4.64
CA ARG A 32 13.81 -4.83 -5.96
C ARG A 32 12.52 -5.64 -5.95
N TRP A 33 11.49 -5.20 -6.66
CA TRP A 33 10.20 -5.87 -6.65
C TRP A 33 9.54 -5.82 -8.03
N SER A 34 8.68 -6.81 -8.30
CA SER A 34 7.88 -6.91 -9.52
C SER A 34 6.48 -7.41 -9.19
N VAL A 35 5.47 -6.91 -9.91
CA VAL A 35 4.08 -7.39 -9.80
C VAL A 35 3.92 -8.66 -10.62
N GLU A 36 3.21 -9.65 -10.08
CA GLU A 36 2.90 -10.89 -10.76
C GLU A 36 1.56 -10.79 -11.52
N GLY A 37 1.52 -11.29 -12.75
CA GLY A 37 0.31 -11.38 -13.57
C GLY A 37 -0.04 -10.11 -14.37
N THR A 38 -1.01 -10.27 -15.29
CA THR A 38 -1.42 -9.21 -16.25
C THR A 38 -2.74 -8.53 -15.89
N LYS A 39 -3.48 -9.04 -14.90
CA LYS A 39 -4.82 -8.53 -14.54
C LYS A 39 -4.71 -7.37 -13.55
N ASN A 40 -4.56 -6.18 -14.10
CA ASN A 40 -4.61 -4.93 -13.35
C ASN A 40 -6.06 -4.45 -13.27
N GLY A 41 -6.68 -4.62 -12.11
CA GLY A 41 -8.06 -4.20 -11.87
C GLY A 41 -8.27 -3.87 -10.40
N ILE A 42 -9.32 -3.10 -10.12
CA ILE A 42 -9.75 -2.76 -8.77
C ILE A 42 -11.09 -3.45 -8.53
N GLN A 43 -11.24 -4.08 -7.37
CA GLN A 43 -12.51 -4.54 -6.85
C GLN A 43 -13.05 -3.50 -5.86
N TYR A 44 -14.31 -3.15 -6.02
CA TYR A 44 -14.97 -2.14 -5.21
C TYR A 44 -15.91 -2.84 -4.22
N GLY A 45 -15.64 -2.67 -2.92
CA GLY A 45 -16.50 -3.07 -1.81
C GLY A 45 -16.63 -1.91 -0.81
N PRO A 46 -16.63 -2.15 0.52
CA PRO A 46 -16.51 -1.05 1.48
C PRO A 46 -15.21 -0.25 1.29
N PHE A 47 -14.19 -0.87 0.67
CA PHE A 47 -12.94 -0.24 0.25
C PHE A 47 -12.57 -0.67 -1.17
N ALA A 48 -11.78 0.16 -1.85
CA ALA A 48 -11.18 -0.16 -3.15
C ALA A 48 -9.91 -0.98 -2.95
N LEU A 49 -9.89 -2.22 -3.43
CA LEU A 49 -8.75 -3.13 -3.29
C LEU A 49 -8.28 -3.62 -4.66
N PRO A 50 -7.01 -3.99 -4.82
CA PRO A 50 -6.56 -4.67 -6.03
C PRO A 50 -7.29 -6.00 -6.22
N GLN A 51 -7.72 -6.29 -7.45
CA GLN A 51 -8.23 -7.61 -7.79
C GLN A 51 -7.13 -8.65 -7.54
N ASN A 52 -7.49 -9.74 -6.87
CA ASN A 52 -6.57 -10.84 -6.50
C ASN A 52 -5.41 -10.43 -5.56
N GLY A 53 -5.51 -9.29 -4.87
CA GLY A 53 -4.57 -8.93 -3.79
C GLY A 53 -3.19 -8.42 -4.22
N LEU A 54 -2.96 -8.19 -5.52
CA LEU A 54 -1.69 -7.67 -6.09
C LEU A 54 -0.46 -8.46 -5.63
N PRO A 55 -0.32 -9.73 -6.04
CA PRO A 55 0.87 -10.53 -5.72
C PRO A 55 2.15 -9.86 -6.24
N ILE A 56 3.19 -9.83 -5.40
CA ILE A 56 4.50 -9.28 -5.75
C ILE A 56 5.61 -10.25 -5.37
N THR A 57 6.66 -10.26 -6.20
CA THR A 57 7.92 -10.95 -5.89
C THR A 57 8.95 -9.93 -5.38
N LEU A 58 9.67 -10.26 -4.30
CA LEU A 58 10.73 -9.43 -3.72
C LEU A 58 12.11 -10.05 -3.92
N TYR A 59 13.07 -9.23 -4.35
CA TYR A 59 14.48 -9.60 -4.49
C TYR A 59 15.33 -8.68 -3.59
N PRO A 60 16.13 -9.21 -2.65
CA PRO A 60 17.02 -8.39 -1.83
C PRO A 60 17.99 -7.58 -2.70
N LYS A 61 18.16 -6.29 -2.39
CA LYS A 61 19.26 -5.48 -2.90
C LYS A 61 20.53 -5.85 -2.13
N LYS A 62 21.61 -6.11 -2.87
CA LYS A 62 22.95 -6.24 -2.29
C LYS A 62 23.42 -4.91 -1.72
#